data_AF-A0A923QW27-F1
#
_entry.id   AF-A0A923QW27-F1
#
_cell.length_a   1.000
_cell.length_b   1.000
_cell.length_c   1.000
_cell.angle_alpha   90.00
_cell.angle_beta   90.00
_cell.angle_gamma   90.00
#
_symmetry.space_group_name_H-M   'P 1'
#
loop_
_entity.id
_entity.type
_entity.pdbx_description
1 polymer ?
#
loop_
_entity_poly.entity_id
_entity_poly.type
_entity_poly.pdbx_seq_one_letter_code
_entity_poly.pdbx_strand_id
1 'polypeptide(L)'
;MKRFGANLSVLAAILQTKPKSAYELAKYLRRDASNLSKELRFLKKMGILRFETEITNGRLRKMPLLLFTKFEFDLEIRAEKKSVSRQGVLRIARGR
;
A
#
# COMPACT_ATOMS: atom_id res chain seq x y z
N MET A 1 0.23 -3.05 -10.10
CA MET A 1 0.63 -1.66 -9.75
C MET A 1 -0.27 -0.92 -8.74
N LYS A 2 -1.48 -1.38 -8.35
CA LYS A 2 -2.37 -0.65 -7.41
C LYS A 2 -1.87 -0.46 -5.96
N ARG A 3 -0.70 -0.97 -5.58
CA ARG A 3 -0.26 -1.02 -4.16
C ARG A 3 0.55 0.18 -3.68
N PHE A 4 1.20 0.92 -4.58
CA PHE A 4 2.10 2.01 -4.16
C PHE A 4 1.33 3.17 -3.49
N GLY A 5 0.29 3.69 -4.13
CA GLY A 5 -0.53 4.77 -3.54
C GLY A 5 -1.29 4.34 -2.28
N ALA A 6 -1.73 3.08 -2.20
CA ALA A 6 -2.39 2.53 -1.00
C ALA A 6 -1.43 2.43 0.19
N ASN A 7 -0.16 2.10 -0.05
CA ASN A 7 0.86 2.11 1.00
C ASN A 7 1.13 3.53 1.51
N LEU A 8 1.21 4.53 0.61
CA LEU A 8 1.45 5.92 1.02
C LEU A 8 0.35 6.46 1.93
N SER A 9 -0.93 6.19 1.63
CA SER A 9 -2.04 6.64 2.49
C SER A 9 -2.03 5.97 3.86
N VAL A 10 -1.62 4.70 3.95
CA VAL A 10 -1.43 4.00 5.23
C VAL A 10 -0.31 4.65 6.04
N LEU A 11 0.84 4.92 5.42
CA LEU A 11 1.99 5.53 6.09
C LEU A 11 1.65 6.94 6.59
N ALA A 12 1.02 7.76 5.75
CA ALA A 12 0.54 9.08 6.13
C ALA A 12 -0.45 9.03 7.31
N ALA A 13 -1.41 8.11 7.27
CA ALA A 13 -2.39 7.95 8.36
C ALA A 13 -1.75 7.50 9.68
N ILE A 14 -0.72 6.65 9.64
CA ILE A 14 0.03 6.27 10.86
C ILE A 14 0.72 7.49 11.46
N LEU A 15 1.37 8.33 10.65
CA LEU A 15 2.03 9.56 11.12
C LEU A 15 1.05 10.55 11.73
N GLN A 16 -0.09 10.77 11.07
CA GLN A 16 -1.07 11.79 11.45
C GLN A 16 -1.92 11.37 12.65
N THR A 17 -2.32 10.11 12.73
CA THR A 17 -3.30 9.65 13.74
C THR A 17 -2.67 8.90 14.91
N LYS A 18 -1.41 8.44 14.78
CA LYS A 18 -0.69 7.65 15.80
C LYS A 18 -1.60 6.55 16.40
N PRO A 19 -2.14 5.66 15.54
CA PRO A 19 -3.21 4.75 15.92
C PRO A 19 -2.72 3.74 16.96
N LYS A 20 -3.50 3.43 17.99
CA LYS A 20 -3.11 2.48 19.04
C LYS A 20 -3.24 1.01 18.61
N SER A 21 -3.81 0.77 17.43
CA SER A 21 -3.93 -0.58 16.86
C SER A 21 -4.18 -0.55 15.35
N ALA A 22 -3.96 -1.69 14.70
CA ALA A 22 -4.35 -1.88 13.30
C ALA A 22 -5.86 -1.67 13.06
N TYR A 23 -6.71 -2.01 14.03
CA TYR A 23 -8.16 -1.85 13.92
C TYR A 23 -8.57 -0.37 13.99
N GLU A 24 -7.91 0.41 14.85
CA GLU A 24 -8.13 1.84 14.92
C GLU A 24 -7.68 2.55 13.63
N LEU A 25 -6.52 2.17 13.11
CA LEU A 25 -6.06 2.65 11.80
C LEU A 25 -7.04 2.29 10.67
N ALA A 26 -7.63 1.09 10.72
CA ALA A 26 -8.66 0.67 9.76
C ALA A 26 -9.89 1.58 9.80
N LYS A 27 -10.31 2.01 10.99
CA LYS A 27 -11.41 2.97 11.16
C LYS A 27 -11.08 4.33 10.55
N TYR A 28 -9.89 4.88 10.82
CA TYR A 28 -9.46 6.16 10.23
C TYR A 28 -9.45 6.11 8.71
N LEU A 29 -8.95 5.01 8.14
CA LEU A 29 -8.87 4.83 6.68
C LEU A 29 -10.19 4.36 6.04
N ARG A 30 -11.21 4.03 6.83
CA ARG A 30 -12.45 3.36 6.38
C ARG A 30 -12.18 2.10 5.54
N ARG A 31 -11.20 1.29 5.96
CA ARG A 31 -10.76 0.07 5.26
C ARG A 31 -11.05 -1.17 6.10
N ASP A 32 -11.16 -2.32 5.44
CA ASP A 32 -11.24 -3.61 6.11
C ASP A 32 -9.96 -3.89 6.93
N ALA A 33 -10.14 -4.33 8.18
CA ALA A 33 -9.05 -4.55 9.12
C ALA A 33 -8.17 -5.75 8.75
N SER A 34 -8.72 -6.80 8.11
CA SER A 34 -7.96 -7.97 7.68
C SER A 34 -7.01 -7.61 6.54
N ASN A 35 -7.49 -6.84 5.57
CA ASN A 35 -6.70 -6.33 4.46
C ASN A 35 -5.59 -5.37 4.94
N LEU A 36 -5.93 -4.41 5.80
CA LEU A 36 -4.94 -3.51 6.37
C LEU A 36 -3.90 -4.27 7.20
N SER A 37 -4.30 -5.30 7.95
CA SER A 37 -3.36 -6.11 8.73
C SER A 37 -2.36 -6.87 7.84
N LYS A 38 -2.76 -7.32 6.66
CA LYS A 38 -1.84 -7.93 5.67
C LYS A 38 -0.84 -6.90 5.15
N GLU A 39 -1.30 -5.68 4.87
CA GLU A 39 -0.48 -4.57 4.38
C GLU A 39 0.53 -4.11 5.44
N LEU A 40 0.10 -3.95 6.70
CA LEU A 40 1.00 -3.61 7.81
C LEU A 40 2.05 -4.69 8.06
N ARG A 41 1.70 -5.98 7.92
CA ARG A 41 2.69 -7.07 7.97
C ARG A 41 3.70 -7.00 6.84
N PHE A 42 3.26 -6.61 5.64
CA PHE A 42 4.16 -6.39 4.51
C PHE A 42 5.11 -5.22 4.77
N LEU A 43 4.60 -4.07 5.22
CA LEU A 43 5.43 -2.93 5.62
C LEU A 43 6.42 -3.28 6.73
N LYS A 44 6.01 -4.07 7.73
CA LYS A 44 6.93 -4.60 8.75
C LYS A 44 8.06 -5.42 8.14
N LYS A 45 7.74 -6.33 7.21
CA LYS A 45 8.75 -7.16 6.53
C LYS A 45 9.74 -6.34 5.71
N MET A 46 9.30 -5.20 5.17
CA MET A 46 10.19 -4.26 4.47
C MET A 46 11.01 -3.38 5.42
N GLY A 47 10.90 -3.56 6.75
CA GLY A 47 11.62 -2.73 7.72
C GLY A 47 11.07 -1.31 7.86
N ILE A 48 9.85 -1.07 7.39
CA ILE A 48 9.25 0.27 7.40
C ILE A 48 8.63 0.60 8.77
N LEU A 49 8.04 -0.39 9.42
CA LEU A 49 7.39 -0.23 10.71
C LEU A 49 7.68 -1.39 11.64
N ARG A 50 7.52 -1.18 12.94
CA ARG A 50 7.44 -2.22 13.96
C ARG A 50 6.06 -2.23 14.61
N PHE A 51 5.76 -3.31 15.33
CA PHE A 51 4.62 -3.32 16.24
C PHE A 51 5.14 -3.25 17.67
N GLU A 52 4.66 -2.29 18.44
CA GLU A 52 4.84 -2.25 19.88
C GLU A 52 3.63 -2.85 20.57
N THR A 53 3.86 -3.53 21.68
CA THR A 53 2.80 -4.10 22.50
C THR A 53 2.53 -3.21 23.68
N GLU A 54 1.27 -2.80 23.84
CA GLU A 54 0.81 -2.03 24.98
C GLU A 54 -0.38 -2.76 25.62
N ILE A 55 -0.43 -2.79 26.95
CA ILE A 55 -1.59 -3.30 27.67
C ILE A 55 -2.51 -2.12 27.97
N THR A 56 -3.69 -2.11 27.37
CA THR A 56 -4.73 -1.12 27.66
C THR A 56 -5.97 -1.84 28.17
N ASN A 57 -6.45 -1.50 29.37
CA ASN A 57 -7.61 -2.13 30.02
C ASN A 57 -7.50 -3.66 30.06
N GLY A 58 -6.32 -4.18 30.44
CA GLY A 58 -6.06 -5.62 30.52
C GLY A 58 -5.96 -6.36 29.18
N ARG A 59 -6.09 -5.66 28.04
CA ARG A 59 -5.96 -6.26 26.70
C ARG A 59 -4.65 -5.84 26.05
N LEU A 60 -3.93 -6.82 25.51
CA LEU A 60 -2.72 -6.60 24.72
C LEU A 60 -3.10 -6.03 23.34
N ARG A 61 -2.56 -4.86 23.01
CA ARG A 61 -2.73 -4.21 21.70
C ARG A 61 -1.40 -4.14 20.98
N LYS A 62 -1.43 -4.31 19.66
CA LYS A 62 -0.28 -4.15 18.76
C LYS A 62 -0.41 -2.84 18.02
N MET A 63 0.40 -1.86 18.41
CA MET A 63 0.45 -0.53 17.85
C MET A 63 1.47 -0.49 16.70
N PRO A 64 1.09 -0.09 15.48
CA PRO A 64 2.05 0.12 14.40
C PRO A 64 2.83 1.43 14.60
N LEU A 65 4.16 1.35 14.63
CA LEU A 65 5.06 2.50 14.76
C LEU A 65 6.03 2.54 13.58
N LEU A 66 6.13 3.69 12.91
CA LEU A 66 7.07 3.89 11.80
C LEU A 66 8.49 4.05 12.34
N LEU A 67 9.46 3.50 11.61
CA LEU A 67 10.87 3.47 12.02
C LEU A 67 11.69 4.66 11.50
N PHE A 68 11.06 5.58 10.78
CA PHE A 68 11.66 6.78 10.24
C PHE A 68 10.66 7.93 10.33
N THR A 69 11.18 9.14 10.17
CA THR A 69 10.41 10.39 10.20
C THR A 69 10.19 10.98 8.79
N LYS A 70 10.97 10.54 7.79
CA LYS A 70 10.92 11.04 6.41
C LYS A 70 10.99 9.87 5.42
N PHE A 71 10.19 9.96 4.35
CA PHE A 71 10.31 9.15 3.14
C PHE A 71 10.56 10.06 1.95
N GLU A 72 11.51 9.70 1.12
CA GLU A 72 11.80 10.36 -0.15
C GLU A 72 11.68 9.34 -1.28
N PHE A 73 11.05 9.73 -2.37
CA PHE A 73 10.92 8.92 -3.57
C PHE A 73 11.47 9.72 -4.75
N ASP A 74 12.42 9.13 -5.45
CA ASP A 74 12.85 9.59 -6.76
C ASP A 74 12.24 8.65 -7.81
N LEU A 75 11.44 9.19 -8.71
CA LEU A 75 10.63 8.42 -9.66
C LEU A 75 10.95 8.87 -11.08
N GLU A 76 11.49 7.96 -11.89
CA GLU A 76 11.66 8.16 -13.32
C GLU A 76 10.53 7.46 -14.08
N ILE A 77 9.72 8.22 -14.83
CA ILE A 77 8.65 7.67 -15.67
C ILE A 77 9.13 7.55 -17.11
N ARG A 78 9.21 6.32 -17.64
CA ARG A 78 9.48 6.07 -19.06
C ARG A 78 8.24 5.49 -19.75
N ALA A 79 7.82 6.10 -20.85
CA ALA A 79 6.75 5.57 -21.67
C ALA A 79 7.30 4.50 -22.64
N GLU A 80 6.97 3.23 -22.43
CA GLU A 80 7.18 2.21 -23.46
C GLU A 80 6.14 2.40 -24.58
N LYS A 81 6.61 2.75 -25.78
CA LYS A 81 5.77 2.67 -26.97
C LYS A 81 5.46 1.20 -27.23
N LYS A 82 4.21 0.77 -27.03
CA LYS A 82 3.74 -0.51 -27.56
C LYS A 82 3.81 -0.47 -29.08
N SER A 83 4.72 -1.22 -29.68
CA SER A 83 4.69 -1.54 -31.11
C SER A 83 3.47 -2.41 -31.38
N VAL A 84 2.42 -1.82 -31.95
CA VAL A 84 1.30 -2.58 -32.49
C VAL A 84 1.82 -3.39 -33.66
N SER A 85 1.89 -4.71 -33.54
CA SER A 85 2.25 -5.59 -34.64
C SER A 85 1.14 -5.51 -35.71
N ARG A 86 1.53 -5.17 -36.95
CA ARG A 86 0.63 -5.03 -38.10
C ARG A 86 0.02 -6.36 -38.62
N GLN A 87 0.20 -7.48 -37.91
CA GLN A 87 -0.24 -8.79 -38.39
C GLN A 87 -1.77 -9.02 -38.34
N GLY A 88 -2.55 -8.12 -37.72
CA GLY A 88 -4.01 -8.25 -37.64
C GLY A 88 -4.82 -7.61 -38.78
N VAL A 89 -4.22 -6.73 -39.61
CA VAL A 89 -4.99 -5.90 -40.56
C VAL A 89 -5.23 -6.60 -41.91
N LEU A 90 -4.48 -7.67 -42.23
CA LEU A 90 -4.56 -8.32 -43.55
C LEU A 90 -5.71 -9.34 -43.71
N ARG A 91 -6.60 -9.50 -42.72
CA ARG A 91 -7.72 -10.48 -42.80
C ARG A 91 -9.04 -9.90 -43.30
N ILE A 92 -9.17 -8.58 -43.41
CA ILE A 92 -10.46 -7.93 -43.73
C ILE A 92 -10.58 -7.54 -45.22
N ALA A 93 -9.55 -7.78 -46.04
CA ALA A 93 -9.50 -7.29 -47.42
C ALA A 93 -9.76 -8.36 -48.52
N ARG A 94 -10.15 -9.60 -48.17
CA ARG A 94 -10.47 -10.66 -49.17
C ARG A 94 -11.84 -11.27 -48.94
N GLY A 95 -12.89 -10.47 -49.12
CA GLY A 95 -14.27 -10.92 -49.06
C GLY A 95 -15.19 -9.97 -49.84
N ARG A 96 -15.05 -9.95 -51.16
CA ARG A 96 -16.11 -9.65 -52.14
C ARG A 96 -15.83 -10.43 -53.40
#